data_AF-A0A089KFD6-F1
#
_entry.id   AF-A0A089KFD6-F1
#
_cell.length_a   1.000
_cell.length_b   1.000
_cell.length_c   1.000
_cell.angle_alpha   90.00
_cell.angle_beta   90.00
_cell.angle_gamma   90.00
#
_symmetry.space_group_name_H-M   'P 1'
#
loop_
_entity.id
_entity.type
_entity.pdbx_description
1 polymer ?
#
loop_
_entity_poly.entity_id
_entity_poly.type
_entity_poly.pdbx_seq_one_letter_code
_entity_poly.pdbx_strand_id
1 'polypeptide(L)'
;MKESFELIIRNGEVVLPGEVVKLDIAVKDGKIAMLGRDLPALPDTRIIDAEGLYVLPGMIDMHVHFNEPSFGHWEGFRSGSAALAAGGCTCYADMPLNGNPPTVNLAALQLKAEAASGNSAVDYVLWGGLVPGNLEELEKLAAAGVTGFKAFISNPGGEGEGRFREVDDDTLYQGMQRIAAFGGILALHAESEEMTGTLSADAVRSGRTGARDFAASRPVEAELEAVARALLYSERTGCRLHFVHISTAAAIDMIHEAKLRGLDVSAETCPHYLVLNENSLEELGALAKCAPPLRSPEEQEKLWQVLAEGRIELIASDHSPCPPELKLDPGLSFFEAWGGISGAQSSLELMFHEGVYKRGLPVTQLAALLAEQPARRFGLDHRKGSIRPGLDADLVLLDPNHPYTLKAEELLYRHKHSPYTGMTLSCRVKATLSRGAVVYTAEAGLLIEDGGEWLRVNEGQPAQ
;
A
#
# COMPACT_ATOMS: atom_id res chain seq x y z
N MET A 1 -17.92 20.64 33.32
CA MET A 1 -18.06 19.18 33.54
C MET A 1 -16.71 18.56 33.20
N LYS A 2 -16.16 17.66 34.02
CA LYS A 2 -14.94 16.95 33.63
C LYS A 2 -15.27 16.15 32.38
N GLU A 3 -14.53 16.35 31.29
CA GLU A 3 -14.73 15.54 30.08
C GLU A 3 -14.41 14.08 30.43
N SER A 4 -15.34 13.18 30.08
CA SER A 4 -15.15 11.74 30.26
C SER A 4 -14.57 11.18 28.96
N PHE A 5 -13.35 10.70 29.02
CA PHE A 5 -12.67 9.98 27.94
C PHE A 5 -12.80 8.48 28.16
N GLU A 6 -12.93 7.73 27.08
CA GLU A 6 -13.00 6.26 27.12
C GLU A 6 -11.61 5.63 27.27
N LEU A 7 -10.63 6.26 26.63
CA LEU A 7 -9.24 5.83 26.60
C LEU A 7 -8.33 7.06 26.66
N ILE A 8 -7.23 6.95 27.40
CA ILE A 8 -6.08 7.85 27.29
C ILE A 8 -4.83 7.01 27.03
N ILE A 9 -4.12 7.31 25.94
CA ILE A 9 -2.75 6.84 25.72
C ILE A 9 -1.81 7.86 26.35
N ARG A 10 -0.94 7.41 27.26
CA ARG A 10 -0.07 8.29 28.05
C ARG A 10 1.39 8.05 27.79
N ASN A 11 2.21 9.06 28.08
CA ASN A 11 3.66 8.97 28.14
C ASN A 11 4.39 8.63 26.82
N GLY A 12 3.69 8.53 25.70
CA GLY A 12 4.28 8.22 24.41
C GLY A 12 4.91 9.43 23.73
N GLU A 13 5.88 9.16 22.87
CA GLU A 13 6.45 10.14 21.94
C GLU A 13 5.51 10.24 20.72
N VAL A 14 4.60 11.23 20.75
CA VAL A 14 3.58 11.41 19.72
C VAL A 14 4.21 12.02 18.47
N VAL A 15 4.08 11.33 17.34
CA VAL A 15 4.59 11.77 16.04
C VAL A 15 3.53 12.63 15.36
N LEU A 16 3.74 13.95 15.41
CA LEU A 16 2.90 14.96 14.74
C LEU A 16 3.54 15.39 13.41
N PRO A 17 2.81 16.10 12.54
CA PRO A 17 3.41 16.68 11.34
C PRO A 17 4.59 17.60 11.69
N GLY A 18 5.80 17.18 11.32
CA GLY A 18 7.03 17.95 11.49
C GLY A 18 7.67 17.90 12.88
N GLU A 19 7.04 17.31 13.89
CA GLU A 19 7.63 17.21 15.24
C GLU A 19 7.29 15.91 15.98
N VAL A 20 8.14 15.55 16.93
CA VAL A 20 7.89 14.48 17.90
C VAL A 20 7.81 15.13 19.28
N VAL A 21 6.74 14.84 20.01
CA VAL A 21 6.50 15.46 21.32
C VAL A 21 5.81 14.49 22.27
N LYS A 22 6.28 14.43 23.52
CA LYS A 22 5.63 13.68 24.59
C LYS A 22 4.29 14.33 24.97
N LEU A 23 3.19 13.64 24.65
CA LEU A 23 1.81 14.05 24.90
C LEU A 23 0.94 12.84 25.27
N ASP A 24 -0.12 13.10 26.01
CA ASP A 24 -1.25 12.19 26.17
C ASP A 24 -2.26 12.41 25.03
N ILE A 25 -2.86 11.32 24.58
CA ILE A 25 -3.94 11.30 23.58
C ILE A 25 -5.21 10.79 24.25
N ALA A 26 -6.20 11.66 24.38
CA ALA A 26 -7.52 11.26 24.86
C ALA A 26 -8.44 10.92 23.68
N VAL A 27 -9.11 9.78 23.82
CA VAL A 27 -10.03 9.24 22.82
C VAL A 27 -11.45 9.23 23.39
N LYS A 28 -12.42 9.54 22.53
CA LYS A 28 -13.85 9.48 22.82
C LYS A 28 -14.63 9.20 21.55
N ASP A 29 -15.59 8.28 21.63
CA ASP A 29 -16.45 7.87 20.52
C ASP A 29 -15.62 7.46 19.29
N GLY A 30 -14.50 6.76 19.55
CA GLY A 30 -13.56 6.28 18.54
C GLY A 30 -12.72 7.36 17.84
N LYS A 31 -12.79 8.61 18.32
CA LYS A 31 -12.06 9.76 17.76
C LYS A 31 -11.07 10.33 18.76
N ILE A 32 -10.00 10.93 18.24
CA ILE A 32 -9.10 11.74 19.03
C ILE A 32 -9.89 12.95 19.52
N ALA A 33 -10.10 13.05 20.82
CA ALA A 33 -10.83 14.15 21.45
C ALA A 33 -9.88 15.30 21.83
N MET A 34 -8.69 14.96 22.34
CA MET A 34 -7.76 15.94 22.87
C MET A 34 -6.32 15.43 22.86
N LEU A 35 -5.38 16.35 22.65
CA LEU A 35 -3.95 16.15 22.88
C LEU A 35 -3.52 17.10 24.00
N GLY A 36 -2.74 16.63 24.96
CA GLY A 36 -2.28 17.48 26.07
C GLY A 36 -1.25 16.80 26.95
N ARG A 37 -0.77 17.50 27.96
CA ARG A 37 0.11 16.92 28.98
C ARG A 37 -0.71 16.62 30.23
N ASP A 38 -0.44 15.48 30.86
CA ASP A 38 -1.05 15.09 32.13
C ASP A 38 -2.59 15.16 32.11
N LEU A 39 -3.21 14.59 31.07
CA LEU A 39 -4.66 14.68 30.89
C LEU A 39 -5.37 13.96 32.04
N PRO A 40 -6.39 14.60 32.67
CA PRO A 40 -7.07 14.00 33.82
C PRO A 40 -7.85 12.75 33.39
N ALA A 41 -7.63 11.65 34.12
CA ALA A 41 -8.42 10.43 33.95
C ALA A 41 -9.49 10.33 35.04
N LEU A 42 -10.70 9.91 34.66
CA LEU A 42 -11.70 9.45 35.61
C LEU A 42 -11.39 8.00 36.01
N PRO A 43 -11.92 7.48 37.14
CA PRO A 43 -11.63 6.11 37.59
C PRO A 43 -11.89 5.01 36.56
N ASP A 44 -12.88 5.20 35.69
CA ASP A 44 -13.27 4.22 34.66
C ASP A 44 -12.58 4.44 33.30
N THR A 45 -11.74 5.48 33.17
CA THR A 45 -11.01 5.76 31.93
C THR A 45 -9.92 4.70 31.74
N ARG A 46 -9.95 3.98 30.61
CA ARG A 46 -8.90 3.03 30.26
C ARG A 46 -7.60 3.80 30.00
N ILE A 47 -6.48 3.31 30.54
CA ILE A 47 -5.16 3.89 30.30
C ILE A 47 -4.30 2.89 29.54
N ILE A 48 -3.65 3.35 28.48
CA ILE A 48 -2.54 2.64 27.82
C ILE A 48 -1.28 3.43 28.10
N ASP A 49 -0.31 2.81 28.76
CA ASP A 49 1.01 3.40 28.98
C ASP A 49 1.89 3.14 27.76
N ALA A 50 2.33 4.22 27.12
CA ALA A 50 3.18 4.21 25.94
C ALA A 50 4.58 4.78 26.24
N GLU A 51 5.01 4.78 27.50
CA GLU A 51 6.37 5.19 27.89
C GLU A 51 7.43 4.44 27.07
N GLY A 52 8.35 5.19 26.47
CA GLY A 52 9.41 4.65 25.61
C GLY A 52 8.96 4.24 24.20
N LEU A 53 7.67 4.38 23.86
CA LEU A 53 7.11 4.05 22.55
C LEU A 53 6.89 5.31 21.72
N TYR A 54 7.01 5.18 20.40
CA TYR A 54 6.42 6.15 19.48
C TYR A 54 4.92 5.88 19.35
N VAL A 55 4.13 6.96 19.31
CA VAL A 55 2.72 6.92 18.92
C VAL A 55 2.60 7.56 17.54
N LEU A 56 2.44 6.71 16.51
CA LEU A 56 2.31 7.14 15.12
C LEU A 56 0.83 7.15 14.69
N PRO A 57 0.44 7.98 13.71
CA PRO A 57 -0.81 7.75 13.00
C PRO A 57 -0.77 6.34 12.39
N GLY A 58 -1.92 5.66 12.38
CA GLY A 58 -2.04 4.36 11.74
C GLY A 58 -1.64 4.38 10.27
N MET A 59 -0.85 3.39 9.85
CA MET A 59 -0.42 3.27 8.45
C MET A 59 -1.66 3.11 7.55
N ILE A 60 -1.61 3.74 6.39
CA ILE A 60 -2.60 3.64 5.32
C ILE A 60 -1.92 3.02 4.10
N ASP A 61 -2.23 1.76 3.83
CA ASP A 61 -1.61 1.01 2.74
C ASP A 61 -2.50 1.05 1.48
N MET A 62 -2.15 1.89 0.51
CA MET A 62 -2.98 2.13 -0.68
C MET A 62 -2.85 1.04 -1.76
N HIS A 63 -2.06 -0.01 -1.52
CA HIS A 63 -1.72 -0.99 -2.54
C HIS A 63 -1.59 -2.40 -1.95
N VAL A 64 -2.72 -3.10 -1.85
CA VAL A 64 -2.77 -4.53 -1.52
C VAL A 64 -3.62 -5.31 -2.51
N HIS A 65 -3.36 -6.60 -2.65
CA HIS A 65 -4.11 -7.50 -3.53
C HIS A 65 -4.74 -8.64 -2.73
N PHE A 66 -5.94 -8.39 -2.22
CA PHE A 66 -6.78 -9.43 -1.64
C PHE A 66 -7.63 -10.05 -2.75
N ASN A 67 -7.51 -11.36 -2.87
CA ASN A 67 -7.86 -12.09 -4.08
C ASN A 67 -9.34 -12.53 -4.06
N GLU A 68 -10.17 -11.90 -3.23
CA GLU A 68 -11.61 -12.13 -3.20
C GLU A 68 -12.31 -11.10 -4.11
N PRO A 69 -13.37 -11.52 -4.85
CA PRO A 69 -14.03 -12.82 -4.80
C PRO A 69 -13.27 -13.97 -5.49
N SER A 70 -13.66 -15.21 -5.18
CA SER A 70 -13.20 -16.49 -5.77
C SER A 70 -11.81 -17.00 -5.37
N PHE A 71 -10.78 -16.15 -5.29
CA PHE A 71 -9.40 -16.58 -5.03
C PHE A 71 -8.91 -16.34 -3.60
N GLY A 72 -9.80 -16.27 -2.60
CA GLY A 72 -9.44 -16.08 -1.18
C GLY A 72 -8.51 -17.15 -0.59
N HIS A 73 -8.29 -18.28 -1.29
CA HIS A 73 -7.27 -19.25 -0.92
C HIS A 73 -5.82 -18.78 -1.18
N TRP A 74 -5.62 -17.75 -2.02
CA TRP A 74 -4.34 -17.06 -2.18
C TRP A 74 -4.09 -16.17 -0.96
N GLU A 75 -4.99 -15.23 -0.73
CA GLU A 75 -5.12 -14.39 0.46
C GLU A 75 -6.47 -13.67 0.37
N GLY A 76 -7.27 -13.74 1.41
CA GLY A 76 -8.57 -13.07 1.49
C GLY A 76 -8.56 -11.88 2.46
N PHE A 77 -9.68 -11.17 2.55
CA PHE A 77 -9.81 -9.97 3.40
C PHE A 77 -9.48 -10.26 4.87
N ARG A 78 -9.90 -11.41 5.40
CA ARG A 78 -9.70 -11.76 6.82
C ARG A 78 -8.23 -11.88 7.19
N SER A 79 -7.47 -12.69 6.47
CA SER A 79 -6.06 -12.93 6.77
C SER A 79 -5.17 -11.77 6.32
N GLY A 80 -5.49 -11.14 5.18
CA GLY A 80 -4.78 -9.95 4.71
C GLY A 80 -4.92 -8.76 5.65
N SER A 81 -6.14 -8.43 6.10
CA SER A 81 -6.37 -7.33 7.04
C SER A 81 -5.83 -7.62 8.44
N ALA A 82 -5.84 -8.89 8.88
CA ALA A 82 -5.17 -9.31 10.11
C ALA A 82 -3.66 -9.02 10.06
N ALA A 83 -3.01 -9.36 8.95
CA ALA A 83 -1.59 -9.11 8.75
C ALA A 83 -1.26 -7.62 8.68
N LEU A 84 -2.10 -6.83 8.02
CA LEU A 84 -2.02 -5.38 8.02
C LEU A 84 -2.16 -4.79 9.44
N ALA A 85 -3.14 -5.23 10.21
CA ALA A 85 -3.32 -4.80 11.61
C ALA A 85 -2.09 -5.13 12.46
N ALA A 86 -1.51 -6.32 12.30
CA ALA A 86 -0.27 -6.71 12.97
C ALA A 86 0.93 -5.83 12.58
N GLY A 87 0.94 -5.28 11.36
CA GLY A 87 1.97 -4.36 10.86
C GLY A 87 1.75 -2.88 11.18
N GLY A 88 0.74 -2.53 11.99
CA GLY A 88 0.41 -1.14 12.30
C GLY A 88 -0.45 -0.44 11.25
N CYS A 89 -1.02 -1.16 10.30
CA CYS A 89 -1.98 -0.61 9.35
C CYS A 89 -3.37 -0.47 9.99
N THR A 90 -4.07 0.61 9.66
CA THR A 90 -5.42 0.91 10.15
C THR A 90 -6.41 1.23 9.03
N CYS A 91 -5.90 1.39 7.81
CA CYS A 91 -6.72 1.54 6.61
C CYS A 91 -5.95 0.99 5.40
N TYR A 92 -6.59 0.25 4.51
CA TYR A 92 -5.95 -0.17 3.26
C TYR A 92 -6.82 0.06 2.04
N ALA A 93 -6.22 0.00 0.85
CA ALA A 93 -6.92 0.02 -0.41
C ALA A 93 -6.68 -1.25 -1.20
N ASP A 94 -7.74 -2.02 -1.39
CA ASP A 94 -7.67 -3.28 -2.12
C ASP A 94 -7.81 -3.05 -3.62
N MET A 95 -6.84 -3.58 -4.38
CA MET A 95 -6.73 -3.38 -5.82
C MET A 95 -7.84 -4.15 -6.59
N PRO A 96 -8.20 -3.71 -7.80
CA PRO A 96 -9.38 -4.23 -8.50
C PRO A 96 -9.13 -5.53 -9.27
N LEU A 97 -7.91 -6.07 -9.22
CA LEU A 97 -7.48 -7.27 -9.94
C LEU A 97 -7.38 -8.50 -9.03
N ASN A 98 -6.98 -9.63 -9.62
CA ASN A 98 -6.90 -10.99 -9.09
C ASN A 98 -8.24 -11.61 -8.67
N GLY A 99 -9.06 -10.91 -7.89
CA GLY A 99 -10.43 -11.34 -7.63
C GLY A 99 -11.17 -11.59 -8.95
N ASN A 100 -12.00 -12.63 -9.00
CA ASN A 100 -12.75 -13.00 -10.20
C ASN A 100 -14.25 -13.07 -9.90
N PRO A 101 -15.09 -12.22 -10.51
CA PRO A 101 -14.74 -11.19 -11.50
C PRO A 101 -13.88 -10.05 -10.90
N PRO A 102 -12.97 -9.44 -11.69
CA PRO A 102 -12.24 -8.25 -11.25
C PRO A 102 -13.18 -7.07 -11.13
N THR A 103 -12.82 -6.08 -10.30
CA THR A 103 -13.65 -4.91 -9.96
C THR A 103 -13.65 -3.86 -11.08
N VAL A 104 -14.13 -4.25 -12.25
CA VAL A 104 -14.18 -3.43 -13.48
C VAL A 104 -15.60 -2.98 -13.85
N ASN A 105 -16.61 -3.40 -13.06
CA ASN A 105 -18.00 -3.01 -13.20
C ASN A 105 -18.71 -3.00 -11.83
N LEU A 106 -19.91 -2.44 -11.76
CA LEU A 106 -20.65 -2.28 -10.50
C LEU A 106 -20.96 -3.61 -9.80
N ALA A 107 -21.32 -4.66 -10.55
CA ALA A 107 -21.65 -5.95 -9.97
C ALA A 107 -20.44 -6.61 -9.30
N ALA A 108 -19.26 -6.53 -9.93
CA ALA A 108 -18.02 -7.04 -9.35
C ALA A 108 -17.58 -6.25 -8.11
N LEU A 109 -17.78 -4.93 -8.10
CA LEU A 109 -17.55 -4.11 -6.91
C LEU A 109 -18.43 -4.55 -5.74
N GLN A 110 -19.72 -4.83 -5.99
CA GLN A 110 -20.65 -5.29 -4.97
C GLN A 110 -20.21 -6.64 -4.38
N LEU A 111 -19.79 -7.59 -5.23
CA LEU A 111 -19.27 -8.88 -4.77
C LEU A 111 -18.00 -8.72 -3.90
N LYS A 112 -17.08 -7.83 -4.29
CA LYS A 112 -15.87 -7.55 -3.50
C LYS A 112 -16.22 -6.90 -2.16
N ALA A 113 -17.12 -5.92 -2.16
CA ALA A 113 -17.58 -5.26 -0.94
C ALA A 113 -18.31 -6.23 0.01
N GLU A 114 -19.12 -7.15 -0.52
CA GLU A 114 -19.77 -8.21 0.26
C GLU A 114 -18.76 -9.17 0.88
N ALA A 115 -17.70 -9.54 0.13
CA ALA A 115 -16.63 -10.39 0.64
C ALA A 115 -15.84 -9.71 1.78
N ALA A 116 -15.58 -8.40 1.67
CA ALA A 116 -14.86 -7.64 2.68
C ALA A 116 -15.70 -7.35 3.94
N SER A 117 -17.02 -7.19 3.79
CA SER A 117 -17.94 -6.85 4.89
C SER A 117 -17.92 -7.90 6.01
N GLY A 118 -17.58 -7.48 7.22
CA GLY A 118 -17.45 -8.38 8.38
C GLY A 118 -16.26 -9.34 8.32
N ASN A 119 -15.36 -9.16 7.34
CA ASN A 119 -14.14 -9.96 7.16
C ASN A 119 -12.89 -9.08 7.16
N SER A 120 -12.94 -7.90 7.78
CA SER A 120 -11.79 -7.01 7.86
C SER A 120 -11.54 -6.50 9.27
N ALA A 121 -10.31 -6.61 9.75
CA ALA A 121 -9.91 -6.14 11.08
C ALA A 121 -9.79 -4.61 11.18
N VAL A 122 -9.56 -3.94 10.05
CA VAL A 122 -9.30 -2.50 9.95
C VAL A 122 -10.05 -1.91 8.76
N ASP A 123 -10.21 -0.59 8.74
CA ASP A 123 -10.99 0.09 7.70
C ASP A 123 -10.37 -0.12 6.31
N TYR A 124 -11.16 0.07 5.26
CA TYR A 124 -10.69 -0.15 3.90
C TYR A 124 -11.40 0.73 2.87
N VAL A 125 -10.73 0.91 1.74
CA VAL A 125 -11.29 1.47 0.51
C VAL A 125 -11.08 0.48 -0.63
N LEU A 126 -11.88 0.62 -1.69
CA LEU A 126 -11.81 -0.27 -2.85
C LEU A 126 -11.45 0.53 -4.09
N TRP A 127 -10.54 -0.01 -4.90
CA TRP A 127 -10.23 0.54 -6.21
C TRP A 127 -11.23 0.03 -7.28
N GLY A 128 -11.51 0.87 -8.27
CA GLY A 128 -12.10 0.46 -9.54
C GLY A 128 -11.03 0.13 -10.58
N GLY A 129 -11.35 -0.72 -11.55
CA GLY A 129 -10.46 -1.05 -12.66
C GLY A 129 -10.76 -0.26 -13.93
N LEU A 130 -9.72 0.09 -14.69
CA LEU A 130 -9.82 0.51 -16.09
C LEU A 130 -9.16 -0.56 -16.97
N VAL A 131 -9.95 -1.15 -17.87
CA VAL A 131 -9.54 -2.21 -18.80
C VAL A 131 -10.23 -2.02 -20.16
N PRO A 132 -9.76 -2.66 -21.24
CA PRO A 132 -10.46 -2.58 -22.51
C PRO A 132 -11.93 -3.03 -22.40
N GLY A 133 -12.83 -2.21 -22.93
CA GLY A 133 -14.27 -2.49 -22.98
C GLY A 133 -15.11 -2.10 -21.76
N ASN A 134 -14.54 -1.46 -20.73
CA ASN A 134 -15.29 -1.07 -19.52
C ASN A 134 -15.51 0.44 -19.33
N LEU A 135 -15.26 1.27 -20.35
CA LEU A 135 -15.34 2.73 -20.25
C LEU A 135 -16.71 3.25 -19.74
N GLU A 136 -17.81 2.54 -20.03
CA GLU A 136 -19.17 2.91 -19.60
C GLU A 136 -19.49 2.57 -18.13
N GLU A 137 -18.61 1.84 -17.45
CA GLU A 137 -18.75 1.46 -16.05
C GLU A 137 -18.04 2.42 -15.10
N LEU A 138 -17.14 3.28 -15.60
CA LEU A 138 -16.29 4.14 -14.78
C LEU A 138 -17.12 5.10 -13.92
N GLU A 139 -18.11 5.77 -14.51
CA GLU A 139 -18.98 6.69 -13.78
C GLU A 139 -19.83 5.97 -12.73
N LYS A 140 -20.25 4.72 -12.99
CA LYS A 140 -21.01 3.91 -12.04
C LYS A 140 -20.15 3.48 -10.86
N LEU A 141 -18.91 3.07 -11.11
CA LEU A 141 -17.93 2.73 -10.07
C LEU A 141 -17.59 3.95 -9.22
N ALA A 142 -17.36 5.10 -9.85
CA ALA A 142 -17.13 6.37 -9.15
C ALA A 142 -18.32 6.71 -8.24
N ALA A 143 -19.55 6.67 -8.77
CA ALA A 143 -20.77 6.93 -7.99
C ALA A 143 -20.96 5.92 -6.82
N ALA A 144 -20.48 4.69 -6.97
CA ALA A 144 -20.51 3.67 -5.92
C ALA A 144 -19.45 3.86 -4.82
N GLY A 145 -18.52 4.81 -4.99
CA GLY A 145 -17.59 5.23 -3.94
C GLY A 145 -16.22 4.55 -3.95
N VAL A 146 -15.75 4.06 -5.09
CA VAL A 146 -14.35 3.62 -5.23
C VAL A 146 -13.39 4.79 -4.95
N THR A 147 -12.21 4.50 -4.42
CA THR A 147 -11.20 5.53 -4.09
C THR A 147 -10.53 6.16 -5.31
N GLY A 148 -10.51 5.41 -6.40
CA GLY A 148 -9.92 5.79 -7.67
C GLY A 148 -9.95 4.60 -8.63
N PHE A 149 -9.21 4.72 -9.73
CA PHE A 149 -9.11 3.68 -10.74
C PHE A 149 -7.68 3.17 -10.85
N LYS A 150 -7.49 1.89 -11.15
CA LYS A 150 -6.18 1.29 -11.47
C LYS A 150 -6.20 0.80 -12.91
N ALA A 151 -5.11 1.05 -13.63
CA ALA A 151 -4.83 0.40 -14.91
C ALA A 151 -3.39 -0.16 -14.93
N PHE A 152 -3.18 -1.08 -15.85
CA PHE A 152 -1.89 -1.67 -16.15
C PHE A 152 -1.51 -1.37 -17.59
N ILE A 153 -0.34 -0.76 -17.80
CA ILE A 153 0.19 -0.50 -19.14
C ILE A 153 0.90 -1.74 -19.71
N SER A 154 1.30 -2.67 -18.85
CA SER A 154 1.84 -3.99 -19.19
C SER A 154 0.92 -5.12 -18.71
N ASN A 155 1.11 -6.34 -19.20
CA ASN A 155 0.29 -7.48 -18.83
C ASN A 155 0.35 -7.75 -17.30
N PRO A 156 -0.78 -7.65 -16.57
CA PRO A 156 -0.83 -7.87 -15.12
C PRO A 156 -0.64 -9.33 -14.70
N GLY A 157 -0.57 -10.26 -15.67
CA GLY A 157 -0.66 -11.70 -15.40
C GLY A 157 -2.07 -12.12 -14.98
N GLY A 158 -2.14 -13.17 -14.16
CA GLY A 158 -3.40 -13.70 -13.63
C GLY A 158 -4.01 -14.82 -14.47
N GLU A 159 -4.93 -15.54 -13.83
CA GLU A 159 -5.61 -16.72 -14.40
C GLU A 159 -7.12 -16.49 -14.53
N GLY A 160 -7.76 -17.27 -15.41
CA GLY A 160 -9.21 -17.29 -15.58
C GLY A 160 -9.75 -16.46 -16.73
N GLU A 161 -10.94 -16.86 -17.21
CA GLU A 161 -11.70 -16.09 -18.18
C GLU A 161 -12.19 -14.78 -17.54
N GLY A 162 -12.11 -13.67 -18.28
CA GLY A 162 -12.50 -12.36 -17.77
C GLY A 162 -11.52 -11.73 -16.77
N ARG A 163 -10.29 -12.24 -16.68
CA ARG A 163 -9.22 -11.65 -15.85
C ARG A 163 -8.98 -10.17 -16.19
N PHE A 164 -8.40 -9.45 -15.25
CA PHE A 164 -7.94 -8.07 -15.46
C PHE A 164 -6.93 -8.02 -16.61
N ARG A 165 -7.05 -7.03 -17.51
CA ARG A 165 -6.20 -6.90 -18.70
C ARG A 165 -5.50 -5.55 -18.74
N GLU A 166 -4.33 -5.56 -19.36
CA GLU A 166 -3.60 -4.37 -19.78
C GLU A 166 -4.46 -3.48 -20.69
N VAL A 167 -4.29 -2.16 -20.55
CA VAL A 167 -4.94 -1.18 -21.43
C VAL A 167 -4.11 -0.96 -22.69
N ASP A 168 -4.78 -0.76 -23.83
CA ASP A 168 -4.16 -0.15 -25.00
C ASP A 168 -4.20 1.39 -24.89
N ASP A 169 -3.53 2.08 -25.83
CA ASP A 169 -3.45 3.55 -25.83
C ASP A 169 -4.82 4.23 -25.95
N ASP A 170 -5.75 3.64 -26.73
CA ASP A 170 -7.09 4.19 -26.88
C ASP A 170 -7.87 4.09 -25.57
N THR A 171 -7.88 2.91 -24.95
CA THR A 171 -8.53 2.68 -23.65
C THR A 171 -7.93 3.57 -22.56
N LEU A 172 -6.60 3.68 -22.50
CA LEU A 172 -5.92 4.54 -21.53
C LEU A 172 -6.32 6.01 -21.73
N TYR A 173 -6.23 6.52 -22.95
CA TYR A 173 -6.54 7.91 -23.26
C TYR A 173 -8.01 8.26 -22.99
N GLN A 174 -8.95 7.45 -23.49
CA GLN A 174 -10.39 7.64 -23.29
C GLN A 174 -10.78 7.47 -21.81
N GLY A 175 -10.20 6.49 -21.13
CA GLY A 175 -10.39 6.28 -19.69
C GLY A 175 -9.93 7.48 -18.88
N MET A 176 -8.74 8.02 -19.19
CA MET A 176 -8.23 9.24 -18.57
C MET A 176 -9.15 10.45 -18.79
N GLN A 177 -9.72 10.63 -20.00
CA GLN A 177 -10.69 11.70 -20.25
C GLN A 177 -11.94 11.57 -19.37
N ARG A 178 -12.51 10.35 -19.26
CA ARG A 178 -13.69 10.10 -18.42
C ARG A 178 -13.40 10.30 -16.94
N ILE A 179 -12.29 9.73 -16.46
CA ILE A 179 -11.87 9.85 -15.06
C ILE A 179 -11.64 11.32 -14.70
N ALA A 180 -11.02 12.11 -15.58
CA ALA A 180 -10.87 13.54 -15.38
C ALA A 180 -12.21 14.29 -15.31
N ALA A 181 -13.20 13.90 -16.13
CA ALA A 181 -14.49 14.58 -16.22
C ALA A 181 -15.31 14.56 -14.92
N PHE A 182 -15.20 13.50 -14.12
CA PHE A 182 -15.81 13.43 -12.78
C PHE A 182 -14.80 13.69 -11.65
N GLY A 183 -13.60 14.18 -11.97
CA GLY A 183 -12.58 14.53 -10.99
C GLY A 183 -11.99 13.33 -10.27
N GLY A 184 -11.90 12.16 -10.88
CA GLY A 184 -11.26 10.97 -10.32
C GLY A 184 -9.72 10.99 -10.39
N ILE A 185 -9.11 9.89 -9.99
CA ILE A 185 -7.66 9.64 -10.06
C ILE A 185 -7.39 8.27 -10.68
N LEU A 186 -6.37 8.18 -11.52
CA LEU A 186 -5.92 6.92 -12.14
C LEU A 186 -4.54 6.53 -11.63
N ALA A 187 -4.48 5.40 -10.94
CA ALA A 187 -3.27 4.69 -10.57
C ALA A 187 -2.75 3.83 -11.73
N LEU A 188 -1.44 3.84 -11.97
CA LEU A 188 -0.84 3.17 -13.12
C LEU A 188 0.32 2.27 -12.72
N HIS A 189 0.22 0.99 -13.06
CA HIS A 189 1.42 0.17 -13.26
C HIS A 189 2.02 0.57 -14.61
N ALA A 190 3.20 1.19 -14.57
CA ALA A 190 3.83 1.82 -15.73
C ALA A 190 5.07 1.06 -16.18
N GLU A 191 4.90 -0.05 -16.88
CA GLU A 191 5.93 -0.69 -17.71
C GLU A 191 5.43 -0.79 -19.16
N SER A 192 6.32 -0.66 -20.13
CA SER A 192 6.00 -0.74 -21.56
C SER A 192 5.75 -2.19 -22.00
N GLU A 193 4.50 -2.56 -22.31
CA GLU A 193 4.16 -3.93 -22.74
C GLU A 193 4.95 -4.39 -23.97
N GLU A 194 5.14 -3.50 -24.95
CA GLU A 194 5.89 -3.85 -26.17
C GLU A 194 7.33 -4.25 -25.85
N MET A 195 7.99 -3.55 -24.92
CA MET A 195 9.34 -3.89 -24.48
C MET A 195 9.34 -5.15 -23.63
N THR A 196 8.53 -5.18 -22.56
CA THR A 196 8.55 -6.27 -21.59
C THR A 196 8.12 -7.59 -22.21
N GLY A 197 7.07 -7.58 -23.05
CA GLY A 197 6.58 -8.74 -23.77
C GLY A 197 7.59 -9.27 -24.78
N THR A 198 8.20 -8.39 -25.59
CA THR A 198 9.19 -8.79 -26.61
C THR A 198 10.44 -9.37 -25.96
N LEU A 199 11.00 -8.70 -24.96
CA LEU A 199 12.23 -9.15 -24.30
C LEU A 199 12.00 -10.43 -23.49
N SER A 200 10.83 -10.58 -22.85
CA SER A 200 10.46 -11.82 -22.16
C SER A 200 10.36 -13.00 -23.14
N ALA A 201 9.66 -12.80 -24.27
CA ALA A 201 9.52 -13.84 -25.29
C ALA A 201 10.87 -14.24 -25.91
N ASP A 202 11.78 -13.29 -26.13
CA ASP A 202 13.13 -13.57 -26.62
C ASP A 202 13.98 -14.35 -25.60
N ALA A 203 13.94 -13.94 -24.32
CA ALA A 203 14.65 -14.62 -23.25
C ALA A 203 14.20 -16.09 -23.15
N VAL A 204 12.88 -16.32 -23.06
CA VAL A 204 12.31 -17.67 -22.99
C VAL A 204 12.65 -18.51 -24.22
N ARG A 205 12.49 -17.97 -25.45
CA ARG A 205 12.84 -18.67 -26.69
C ARG A 205 14.33 -19.06 -26.75
N SER A 206 15.19 -18.25 -26.13
CA SER A 206 16.64 -18.46 -26.09
C SER A 206 17.09 -19.34 -24.92
N GLY A 207 16.16 -19.89 -24.12
CA GLY A 207 16.48 -20.69 -22.93
C GLY A 207 17.06 -19.87 -21.76
N ARG A 208 16.91 -18.55 -21.79
CA ARG A 208 17.31 -17.61 -20.74
C ARG A 208 16.13 -17.40 -19.78
N THR A 209 16.06 -18.22 -18.75
CA THR A 209 14.87 -18.33 -17.88
C THR A 209 15.18 -18.11 -16.40
N GLY A 210 16.33 -17.52 -16.06
CA GLY A 210 16.76 -17.27 -14.69
C GLY A 210 16.33 -15.89 -14.14
N ALA A 211 16.70 -15.63 -12.87
CA ALA A 211 16.37 -14.40 -12.15
C ALA A 211 16.83 -13.13 -12.88
N ARG A 212 18.10 -13.08 -13.27
CA ARG A 212 18.69 -11.95 -13.99
C ARG A 212 18.12 -11.80 -15.39
N ASP A 213 17.72 -12.89 -16.03
CA ASP A 213 17.07 -12.83 -17.35
C ASP A 213 15.68 -12.20 -17.25
N PHE A 214 14.92 -12.52 -16.18
CA PHE A 214 13.65 -11.87 -15.88
C PHE A 214 13.84 -10.36 -15.62
N ALA A 215 14.80 -9.97 -14.79
CA ALA A 215 15.10 -8.56 -14.55
C ALA A 215 15.51 -7.84 -15.85
N ALA A 216 16.38 -8.44 -16.66
CA ALA A 216 16.81 -7.90 -17.96
C ALA A 216 15.68 -7.81 -19.00
N SER A 217 14.63 -8.62 -18.87
CA SER A 217 13.44 -8.54 -19.74
C SER A 217 12.55 -7.33 -19.44
N ARG A 218 12.77 -6.67 -18.30
CA ARG A 218 12.02 -5.51 -17.81
C ARG A 218 12.99 -4.37 -17.47
N PRO A 219 13.71 -3.82 -18.47
CA PRO A 219 14.74 -2.83 -18.23
C PRO A 219 14.15 -1.50 -17.72
N VAL A 220 14.99 -0.62 -17.20
CA VAL A 220 14.58 0.70 -16.66
C VAL A 220 13.82 1.51 -17.72
N GLU A 221 14.23 1.42 -18.98
CA GLU A 221 13.63 2.10 -20.11
C GLU A 221 12.16 1.73 -20.32
N ALA A 222 11.75 0.51 -19.96
CA ALA A 222 10.35 0.10 -20.04
C ALA A 222 9.47 0.87 -19.05
N GLU A 223 9.99 1.17 -17.85
CA GLU A 223 9.29 2.00 -16.87
C GLU A 223 9.27 3.46 -17.31
N LEU A 224 10.41 3.99 -17.76
CA LEU A 224 10.52 5.38 -18.21
C LEU A 224 9.63 5.70 -19.41
N GLU A 225 9.53 4.79 -20.40
CA GLU A 225 8.64 4.97 -21.56
C GLU A 225 7.19 5.10 -21.13
N ALA A 226 6.71 4.14 -20.32
CA ALA A 226 5.33 4.10 -19.87
C ALA A 226 4.96 5.31 -19.01
N VAL A 227 5.86 5.75 -18.12
CA VAL A 227 5.70 6.99 -17.34
C VAL A 227 5.61 8.20 -18.27
N ALA A 228 6.53 8.35 -19.22
CA ALA A 228 6.54 9.48 -20.15
C ALA A 228 5.25 9.55 -20.99
N ARG A 229 4.79 8.41 -21.51
CA ARG A 229 3.54 8.31 -22.29
C ARG A 229 2.32 8.68 -21.44
N ALA A 230 2.20 8.15 -20.23
CA ALA A 230 1.11 8.47 -19.33
C ALA A 230 1.09 9.96 -18.91
N LEU A 231 2.26 10.55 -18.63
CA LEU A 231 2.39 11.99 -18.33
C LEU A 231 1.94 12.85 -19.51
N LEU A 232 2.30 12.48 -20.75
CA LEU A 232 1.84 13.16 -21.95
C LEU A 232 0.30 13.11 -22.06
N TYR A 233 -0.32 11.97 -21.80
CA TYR A 233 -1.78 11.84 -21.83
C TYR A 233 -2.44 12.63 -20.70
N SER A 234 -1.84 12.66 -19.51
CA SER A 234 -2.34 13.45 -18.38
C SER A 234 -2.35 14.94 -18.72
N GLU A 235 -1.28 15.45 -19.34
CA GLU A 235 -1.19 16.85 -19.79
C GLU A 235 -2.31 17.21 -20.78
N ARG A 236 -2.76 16.26 -21.61
CA ARG A 236 -3.82 16.48 -22.62
C ARG A 236 -5.23 16.31 -22.08
N THR A 237 -5.42 15.42 -21.13
CA THR A 237 -6.74 15.04 -20.61
C THR A 237 -7.09 15.77 -19.31
N GLY A 238 -6.09 16.28 -18.58
CA GLY A 238 -6.26 16.79 -17.22
C GLY A 238 -6.44 15.69 -16.17
N CYS A 239 -6.28 14.42 -16.53
CA CYS A 239 -6.45 13.32 -15.58
C CYS A 239 -5.34 13.32 -14.53
N ARG A 240 -5.75 13.24 -13.26
CA ARG A 240 -4.83 13.08 -12.12
C ARG A 240 -4.25 11.68 -12.15
N LEU A 241 -2.93 11.56 -11.98
CA LEU A 241 -2.25 10.25 -12.02
C LEU A 241 -1.56 9.92 -10.71
N HIS A 242 -1.58 8.64 -10.37
CA HIS A 242 -0.74 8.08 -9.33
C HIS A 242 0.12 6.95 -9.90
N PHE A 243 1.42 7.12 -9.93
CA PHE A 243 2.32 6.07 -10.39
C PHE A 243 2.65 5.16 -9.20
N VAL A 244 2.14 3.94 -9.25
CA VAL A 244 2.33 2.95 -8.18
C VAL A 244 3.68 2.26 -8.31
N HIS A 245 4.18 1.71 -7.20
CA HIS A 245 5.34 0.80 -7.11
C HIS A 245 6.51 1.17 -8.06
N ILE A 246 6.85 2.45 -8.15
CA ILE A 246 7.96 2.92 -9.00
C ILE A 246 9.28 2.41 -8.43
N SER A 247 10.07 1.80 -9.31
CA SER A 247 11.28 1.05 -8.97
C SER A 247 12.58 1.82 -9.23
N THR A 248 12.53 2.95 -9.94
CA THR A 248 13.72 3.69 -10.39
C THR A 248 13.67 5.17 -10.02
N ALA A 249 14.83 5.73 -9.68
CA ALA A 249 14.95 7.15 -9.34
C ALA A 249 14.68 8.05 -10.55
N ALA A 250 15.08 7.62 -11.75
CA ALA A 250 14.83 8.36 -12.98
C ALA A 250 13.34 8.53 -13.30
N ALA A 251 12.50 7.52 -13.00
CA ALA A 251 11.05 7.64 -13.15
C ALA A 251 10.47 8.63 -12.11
N ILE A 252 10.95 8.58 -10.86
CA ILE A 252 10.58 9.54 -9.81
C ILE A 252 10.92 10.98 -10.24
N ASP A 253 12.11 11.20 -10.78
CA ASP A 253 12.52 12.54 -11.25
C ASP A 253 11.61 13.05 -12.37
N MET A 254 11.24 12.20 -13.33
CA MET A 254 10.31 12.57 -14.40
C MET A 254 8.92 12.95 -13.87
N ILE A 255 8.40 12.19 -12.90
CA ILE A 255 7.11 12.46 -12.25
C ILE A 255 7.18 13.75 -11.44
N HIS A 256 8.27 13.96 -10.70
CA HIS A 256 8.52 15.16 -9.91
C HIS A 256 8.61 16.41 -10.80
N GLU A 257 9.33 16.35 -11.91
CA GLU A 257 9.40 17.44 -12.89
C GLU A 257 8.04 17.77 -13.50
N ALA A 258 7.22 16.76 -13.83
CA ALA A 258 5.86 16.96 -14.29
C ALA A 258 4.98 17.65 -13.24
N LYS A 259 5.12 17.27 -11.97
CA LYS A 259 4.45 17.94 -10.85
C LYS A 259 4.88 19.41 -10.71
N LEU A 260 6.16 19.71 -10.84
CA LEU A 260 6.67 21.09 -10.83
C LEU A 260 6.15 21.93 -12.01
N ARG A 261 5.82 21.29 -13.15
CA ARG A 261 5.13 21.93 -14.29
C ARG A 261 3.62 22.15 -14.05
N GLY A 262 3.09 21.69 -12.93
CA GLY A 262 1.70 21.89 -12.53
C GLY A 262 0.75 20.73 -12.84
N LEU A 263 1.25 19.57 -13.28
CA LEU A 263 0.41 18.38 -13.41
C LEU A 263 0.08 17.81 -12.02
N ASP A 264 -1.14 17.30 -11.87
CA ASP A 264 -1.59 16.65 -10.64
C ASP A 264 -1.17 15.16 -10.62
N VAL A 265 0.11 14.93 -10.37
CA VAL A 265 0.73 13.60 -10.36
C VAL A 265 1.44 13.33 -9.04
N SER A 266 1.50 12.05 -8.66
CA SER A 266 2.28 11.58 -7.52
C SER A 266 2.89 10.21 -7.79
N ALA A 267 3.90 9.86 -7.01
CA ALA A 267 4.57 8.58 -7.06
C ALA A 267 4.52 7.85 -5.72
N GLU A 268 4.40 6.53 -5.80
CA GLU A 268 4.55 5.57 -4.72
C GLU A 268 5.73 4.65 -5.03
N THR A 269 6.48 4.28 -4.00
CA THR A 269 7.42 3.15 -4.06
C THR A 269 7.08 2.14 -2.96
N CYS A 270 7.83 1.05 -2.88
CA CYS A 270 7.52 -0.06 -1.99
C CYS A 270 8.73 -0.44 -1.12
N PRO A 271 8.49 -1.01 0.09
CA PRO A 271 9.56 -1.50 0.96
C PRO A 271 10.54 -2.44 0.25
N HIS A 272 10.09 -3.30 -0.66
CA HIS A 272 10.99 -4.23 -1.36
C HIS A 272 12.01 -3.52 -2.26
N TYR A 273 11.70 -2.39 -2.90
CA TYR A 273 12.71 -1.65 -3.68
C TYR A 273 13.73 -0.94 -2.79
N LEU A 274 13.33 -0.57 -1.58
CA LEU A 274 14.16 0.12 -0.60
C LEU A 274 15.00 -0.85 0.27
N VAL A 275 14.57 -2.10 0.40
CA VAL A 275 15.19 -3.11 1.28
C VAL A 275 15.95 -4.16 0.48
N LEU A 276 15.42 -4.57 -0.69
CA LEU A 276 15.95 -5.65 -1.52
C LEU A 276 16.43 -5.09 -2.86
N ASN A 277 17.37 -5.80 -3.48
CA ASN A 277 17.90 -5.43 -4.79
C ASN A 277 18.08 -6.68 -5.66
N GLU A 278 18.60 -6.50 -6.87
CA GLU A 278 18.81 -7.57 -7.84
C GLU A 278 19.66 -8.72 -7.31
N ASN A 279 20.59 -8.49 -6.36
CA ASN A 279 21.32 -9.58 -5.71
C ASN A 279 20.39 -10.43 -4.85
N SER A 280 19.45 -9.80 -4.13
CA SER A 280 18.42 -10.50 -3.36
C SER A 280 17.51 -11.34 -4.27
N LEU A 281 17.25 -10.88 -5.49
CA LEU A 281 16.48 -11.64 -6.49
C LEU A 281 17.16 -12.97 -6.87
N GLU A 282 18.49 -12.97 -6.94
CA GLU A 282 19.29 -14.16 -7.22
C GLU A 282 19.42 -15.07 -5.99
N GLU A 283 19.64 -14.50 -4.81
CA GLU A 283 19.84 -15.24 -3.55
C GLU A 283 18.55 -15.89 -3.02
N LEU A 284 17.45 -15.14 -3.03
CA LEU A 284 16.14 -15.59 -2.53
C LEU A 284 15.29 -16.27 -3.61
N GLY A 285 15.71 -16.15 -4.87
CA GLY A 285 14.97 -16.69 -6.01
C GLY A 285 13.58 -16.08 -6.13
N ALA A 286 12.60 -16.91 -6.49
CA ALA A 286 11.25 -16.46 -6.81
C ALA A 286 10.53 -15.76 -5.64
N LEU A 287 10.96 -15.96 -4.38
CA LEU A 287 10.43 -15.22 -3.21
C LEU A 287 10.55 -13.70 -3.37
N ALA A 288 11.61 -13.24 -4.03
CA ALA A 288 11.87 -11.83 -4.28
C ALA A 288 11.35 -11.35 -5.66
N LYS A 289 10.70 -12.22 -6.44
CA LYS A 289 10.15 -11.86 -7.75
C LYS A 289 8.93 -10.95 -7.63
N CYS A 290 9.01 -9.77 -8.23
CA CYS A 290 7.95 -8.78 -8.43
C CYS A 290 8.07 -8.13 -9.82
N ALA A 291 7.07 -7.33 -10.21
CA ALA A 291 7.08 -6.52 -11.43
C ALA A 291 6.57 -5.10 -11.13
N PRO A 292 7.34 -4.01 -11.40
CA PRO A 292 8.71 -4.00 -11.92
C PRO A 292 9.72 -4.83 -11.10
N PRO A 293 10.83 -5.31 -11.70
CA PRO A 293 11.78 -6.15 -10.97
C PRO A 293 12.59 -5.31 -9.98
N LEU A 294 13.14 -5.97 -8.96
CA LEU A 294 14.16 -5.38 -8.09
C LEU A 294 15.35 -4.88 -8.93
N ARG A 295 15.81 -3.66 -8.64
CA ARG A 295 16.89 -2.99 -9.38
C ARG A 295 18.26 -3.24 -8.76
N SER A 296 19.31 -2.79 -9.44
CA SER A 296 20.68 -2.90 -8.93
C SER A 296 20.85 -2.21 -7.57
N PRO A 297 21.85 -2.59 -6.76
CA PRO A 297 22.15 -1.89 -5.50
C PRO A 297 22.39 -0.39 -5.68
N GLU A 298 22.98 0.03 -6.80
CA GLU A 298 23.18 1.44 -7.11
C GLU A 298 21.85 2.18 -7.33
N GLU A 299 20.91 1.55 -8.04
CA GLU A 299 19.59 2.14 -8.29
C GLU A 299 18.76 2.21 -7.00
N GLN A 300 18.86 1.20 -6.13
CA GLN A 300 18.27 1.20 -4.80
C GLN A 300 18.75 2.40 -3.96
N GLU A 301 20.05 2.71 -3.97
CA GLU A 301 20.57 3.86 -3.22
C GLU A 301 20.13 5.21 -3.83
N LYS A 302 19.99 5.30 -5.17
CA LYS A 302 19.39 6.48 -5.80
C LYS A 302 17.92 6.65 -5.41
N LEU A 303 17.17 5.55 -5.30
CA LEU A 303 15.77 5.59 -4.87
C LEU A 303 15.64 6.07 -3.42
N TRP A 304 16.53 5.63 -2.53
CA TRP A 304 16.64 6.17 -1.16
C TRP A 304 16.94 7.67 -1.15
N GLN A 305 17.82 8.12 -2.03
CA GLN A 305 18.16 9.54 -2.13
C GLN A 305 16.93 10.39 -2.49
N VAL A 306 16.21 10.05 -3.56
CA VAL A 306 15.03 10.83 -3.97
C VAL A 306 13.88 10.76 -2.95
N LEU A 307 13.77 9.64 -2.20
CA LEU A 307 12.85 9.52 -1.07
C LEU A 307 13.22 10.49 0.06
N ALA A 308 14.48 10.50 0.48
CA ALA A 308 14.97 11.38 1.55
C ALA A 308 14.80 12.86 1.19
N GLU A 309 14.96 13.21 -0.09
CA GLU A 309 14.73 14.54 -0.64
C GLU A 309 13.24 14.92 -0.76
N GLY A 310 12.31 14.01 -0.42
CA GLY A 310 10.88 14.28 -0.39
C GLY A 310 10.22 14.31 -1.78
N ARG A 311 10.82 13.63 -2.78
CA ARG A 311 10.28 13.54 -4.15
C ARG A 311 9.29 12.38 -4.35
N ILE A 312 9.16 11.50 -3.36
CA ILE A 312 8.19 10.40 -3.33
C ILE A 312 7.09 10.78 -2.33
N GLU A 313 5.83 10.60 -2.70
CA GLU A 313 4.71 10.96 -1.82
C GLU A 313 4.28 9.82 -0.90
N LEU A 314 4.38 8.56 -1.33
CA LEU A 314 3.83 7.43 -0.58
C LEU A 314 4.75 6.22 -0.58
N ILE A 315 4.66 5.43 0.50
CA ILE A 315 5.15 4.05 0.52
C ILE A 315 3.94 3.14 0.75
N ALA A 316 3.75 2.14 -0.12
CA ALA A 316 2.74 1.09 0.04
C ALA A 316 3.37 -0.29 -0.12
N SER A 317 2.73 -1.33 0.41
CA SER A 317 3.38 -2.65 0.47
C SER A 317 3.42 -3.38 -0.87
N ASP A 318 2.44 -3.11 -1.75
CA ASP A 318 2.14 -3.93 -2.92
C ASP A 318 2.03 -5.43 -2.53
N HIS A 319 1.34 -5.68 -1.42
CA HIS A 319 1.20 -7.03 -0.87
C HIS A 319 0.40 -7.90 -1.84
N SER A 320 1.12 -8.78 -2.54
CA SER A 320 0.60 -9.63 -3.62
C SER A 320 0.95 -11.11 -3.39
N PRO A 321 0.34 -11.74 -2.37
CA PRO A 321 0.56 -13.12 -2.00
C PRO A 321 -0.08 -14.09 -3.00
N CYS A 322 0.49 -15.30 -3.07
CA CYS A 322 -0.06 -16.42 -3.84
C CYS A 322 0.24 -17.74 -3.11
N PRO A 323 -0.43 -18.85 -3.49
CA PRO A 323 -0.09 -20.19 -3.04
C PRO A 323 1.35 -20.58 -3.39
N PRO A 324 2.06 -21.32 -2.51
CA PRO A 324 3.44 -21.71 -2.74
C PRO A 324 3.67 -22.42 -4.07
N GLU A 325 2.74 -23.22 -4.55
CA GLU A 325 2.83 -23.95 -5.83
C GLU A 325 2.94 -23.04 -7.05
N LEU A 326 2.46 -21.79 -6.99
CA LEU A 326 2.55 -20.84 -8.10
C LEU A 326 3.86 -20.05 -8.11
N LYS A 327 4.66 -20.14 -7.04
CA LYS A 327 5.84 -19.29 -6.86
C LYS A 327 7.11 -20.05 -6.50
N LEU A 328 6.98 -21.11 -5.72
CA LEU A 328 8.09 -21.86 -5.11
C LEU A 328 8.22 -23.28 -5.64
N ASP A 329 7.42 -23.68 -6.64
CA ASP A 329 7.59 -24.96 -7.32
C ASP A 329 8.93 -24.95 -8.10
N PRO A 330 9.88 -25.86 -7.81
CA PRO A 330 11.17 -25.94 -8.48
C PRO A 330 11.10 -26.22 -9.99
N GLY A 331 9.95 -26.67 -10.49
CA GLY A 331 9.69 -26.88 -11.92
C GLY A 331 9.38 -25.59 -12.69
N LEU A 332 9.08 -24.49 -12.01
CA LEU A 332 8.76 -23.21 -12.63
C LEU A 332 10.04 -22.46 -13.03
N SER A 333 10.03 -21.90 -14.24
CA SER A 333 10.97 -20.86 -14.61
C SER A 333 10.68 -19.55 -13.88
N PHE A 334 11.67 -18.65 -13.86
CA PHE A 334 11.46 -17.30 -13.34
C PHE A 334 10.43 -16.51 -14.13
N PHE A 335 10.09 -16.91 -15.36
CA PHE A 335 9.04 -16.26 -16.17
C PHE A 335 7.64 -16.81 -15.85
N GLU A 336 7.54 -18.04 -15.34
CA GLU A 336 6.26 -18.69 -14.97
C GLU A 336 5.85 -18.43 -13.51
N ALA A 337 6.81 -18.33 -12.58
CA ALA A 337 6.54 -18.10 -11.16
C ALA A 337 5.73 -16.81 -10.92
N TRP A 338 4.83 -16.77 -9.94
CA TRP A 338 4.04 -15.57 -9.63
C TRP A 338 4.91 -14.37 -9.24
N GLY A 339 4.61 -13.21 -9.84
CA GLY A 339 5.38 -11.97 -9.71
C GLY A 339 4.85 -11.00 -8.67
N GLY A 340 4.64 -11.43 -7.42
CA GLY A 340 4.20 -10.57 -6.31
C GLY A 340 4.89 -10.89 -4.98
N ILE A 341 5.06 -9.89 -4.11
CA ILE A 341 5.73 -10.03 -2.81
C ILE A 341 4.72 -9.94 -1.65
N SER A 342 4.84 -10.85 -0.68
CA SER A 342 4.09 -10.78 0.57
C SER A 342 4.85 -9.90 1.59
N GLY A 343 4.46 -8.63 1.72
CA GLY A 343 5.17 -7.66 2.57
C GLY A 343 4.36 -6.83 3.58
N ALA A 344 3.03 -6.75 3.46
CA ALA A 344 2.14 -5.86 4.23
C ALA A 344 2.47 -5.75 5.73
N GLN A 345 2.58 -6.88 6.45
CA GLN A 345 2.77 -6.90 7.91
C GLN A 345 4.10 -6.28 8.34
N SER A 346 5.11 -6.27 7.47
CA SER A 346 6.46 -5.83 7.82
C SER A 346 6.76 -4.40 7.39
N SER A 347 5.87 -3.73 6.64
CA SER A 347 6.16 -2.46 5.96
C SER A 347 6.65 -1.36 6.91
N LEU A 348 5.91 -1.08 7.99
CA LEU A 348 6.29 -0.04 8.95
C LEU A 348 7.64 -0.34 9.62
N GLU A 349 7.84 -1.57 10.08
CA GLU A 349 9.04 -1.96 10.80
C GLU A 349 10.28 -2.01 9.89
N LEU A 350 10.12 -2.46 8.64
CA LEU A 350 11.16 -2.41 7.62
C LEU A 350 11.58 -0.97 7.33
N MET A 351 10.61 -0.08 7.11
CA MET A 351 10.90 1.32 6.79
C MET A 351 11.46 2.10 7.99
N PHE A 352 11.01 1.78 9.21
CA PHE A 352 11.63 2.32 10.42
C PHE A 352 13.07 1.81 10.56
N HIS A 353 13.31 0.51 10.36
CA HIS A 353 14.64 -0.06 10.46
C HIS A 353 15.62 0.49 9.42
N GLU A 354 15.25 0.47 8.14
CA GLU A 354 16.13 0.90 7.04
C GLU A 354 16.23 2.42 6.91
N GLY A 355 15.10 3.12 7.04
CA GLY A 355 15.03 4.57 6.86
C GLY A 355 15.42 5.32 8.12
N VAL A 356 14.71 5.11 9.23
CA VAL A 356 14.91 5.89 10.45
C VAL A 356 16.18 5.45 11.18
N TYR A 357 16.29 4.16 11.52
CA TYR A 357 17.37 3.64 12.36
C TYR A 357 18.73 3.61 11.63
N LYS A 358 18.79 3.07 10.40
CA LYS A 358 20.05 2.98 9.65
C LYS A 358 20.46 4.27 8.94
N ARG A 359 19.50 4.99 8.35
CA ARG A 359 19.78 6.14 7.46
C ARG A 359 19.49 7.50 8.07
N GLY A 360 18.87 7.56 9.25
CA GLY A 360 18.57 8.82 9.93
C GLY A 360 17.42 9.61 9.30
N LEU A 361 16.53 8.94 8.54
CA LEU A 361 15.29 9.55 8.06
C LEU A 361 14.47 10.02 9.27
N PRO A 362 13.96 11.27 9.30
CA PRO A 362 13.07 11.70 10.37
C PRO A 362 11.84 10.80 10.46
N VAL A 363 11.49 10.36 11.68
CA VAL A 363 10.28 9.53 11.90
C VAL A 363 9.00 10.26 11.47
N THR A 364 9.01 11.60 11.50
CA THR A 364 7.91 12.44 11.00
C THR A 364 7.76 12.34 9.49
N GLN A 365 8.86 12.21 8.74
CA GLN A 365 8.82 11.97 7.29
C GLN A 365 8.31 10.56 6.99
N LEU A 366 8.72 9.55 7.77
CA LEU A 366 8.17 8.20 7.65
C LEU A 366 6.65 8.17 7.90
N ALA A 367 6.19 8.81 8.98
CA ALA A 367 4.76 8.93 9.28
C ALA A 367 3.99 9.65 8.16
N ALA A 368 4.60 10.67 7.54
CA ALA A 368 4.00 11.36 6.41
C ALA A 368 3.83 10.43 5.20
N LEU A 369 4.88 9.67 4.84
CA LEU A 369 4.89 8.75 3.69
C LEU A 369 3.89 7.58 3.85
N LEU A 370 3.68 7.11 5.09
CA LEU A 370 2.85 5.94 5.39
C LEU A 370 1.41 6.26 5.79
N ALA A 371 1.09 7.50 6.17
CA ALA A 371 -0.25 7.84 6.68
C ALA A 371 -0.77 9.18 6.15
N GLU A 372 -0.02 10.27 6.32
CA GLU A 372 -0.51 11.62 5.99
C GLU A 372 -0.72 11.83 4.49
N GLN A 373 0.30 11.50 3.69
CA GLN A 373 0.29 11.67 2.24
C GLN A 373 -0.70 10.71 1.55
N PRO A 374 -0.78 9.41 1.93
CA PRO A 374 -1.87 8.55 1.48
C PRO A 374 -3.25 9.15 1.77
N ALA A 375 -3.49 9.62 3.00
CA ALA A 375 -4.78 10.18 3.36
C ALA A 375 -5.14 11.40 2.51
N ARG A 376 -4.19 12.32 2.31
CA ARG A 376 -4.39 13.52 1.49
C ARG A 376 -4.59 13.18 0.02
N ARG A 377 -3.78 12.26 -0.54
CA ARG A 377 -3.82 11.91 -1.96
C ARG A 377 -5.16 11.32 -2.36
N PHE A 378 -5.77 10.55 -1.46
CA PHE A 378 -6.97 9.77 -1.74
C PHE A 378 -8.21 10.22 -0.95
N GLY A 379 -8.19 11.43 -0.40
CA GLY A 379 -9.36 12.07 0.20
C GLY A 379 -9.81 11.49 1.55
N LEU A 380 -8.91 10.85 2.30
CA LEU A 380 -9.16 10.28 3.63
C LEU A 380 -8.71 11.19 4.79
N ASP A 381 -8.05 12.31 4.50
CA ASP A 381 -7.45 13.24 5.48
C ASP A 381 -8.45 13.97 6.40
N HIS A 382 -9.74 13.94 6.04
CA HIS A 382 -10.84 14.38 6.89
C HIS A 382 -11.13 13.41 8.05
N ARG A 383 -10.63 12.18 7.99
CA ARG A 383 -10.82 11.15 9.02
C ARG A 383 -9.52 10.49 9.52
N LYS A 384 -8.50 10.35 8.66
CA LYS A 384 -7.30 9.53 8.92
C LYS A 384 -6.00 10.26 8.58
N GLY A 385 -4.88 9.60 8.83
CA GLY A 385 -3.55 10.02 8.36
C GLY A 385 -2.82 11.03 9.25
N SER A 386 -3.40 11.44 10.38
CA SER A 386 -2.76 12.36 11.31
C SER A 386 -3.29 12.16 12.73
N ILE A 387 -2.47 12.50 13.73
CA ILE A 387 -2.90 12.56 15.13
C ILE A 387 -3.38 13.99 15.42
N ARG A 388 -4.70 14.22 15.34
CA ARG A 388 -5.31 15.54 15.59
C ARG A 388 -6.74 15.38 16.10
N PRO A 389 -7.22 16.25 17.01
CA PRO A 389 -8.61 16.24 17.45
C PRO A 389 -9.62 16.22 16.28
N GLY A 390 -10.64 15.38 16.41
CA GLY A 390 -11.71 15.16 15.41
C GLY A 390 -11.46 14.02 14.43
N LEU A 391 -10.20 13.60 14.24
CA LEU A 391 -9.86 12.44 13.41
C LEU A 391 -10.13 11.14 14.17
N ASP A 392 -10.27 10.05 13.41
CA ASP A 392 -10.41 8.71 13.98
C ASP A 392 -9.15 8.36 14.79
N ALA A 393 -9.32 7.70 15.93
CA ALA A 393 -8.21 7.28 16.78
C ALA A 393 -7.53 6.02 16.24
N ASP A 394 -7.00 6.16 15.02
CA ASP A 394 -6.20 5.18 14.31
C ASP A 394 -4.71 5.41 14.64
N LEU A 395 -4.16 4.57 15.51
CA LEU A 395 -2.86 4.81 16.15
C LEU A 395 -2.03 3.53 16.20
N VAL A 396 -0.72 3.70 16.12
CA VAL A 396 0.25 2.61 16.28
C VAL A 396 1.18 2.93 17.43
N LEU A 397 1.36 1.96 18.32
CA LEU A 397 2.39 2.00 19.34
C LEU A 397 3.59 1.19 18.84
N LEU A 398 4.68 1.88 18.50
CA LEU A 398 5.90 1.27 17.99
C LEU A 398 6.98 1.33 19.08
N ASP A 399 7.55 0.17 19.43
CA ASP A 399 8.72 0.09 20.31
C ASP A 399 9.99 0.22 19.47
N PRO A 400 10.71 1.36 19.55
CA PRO A 400 11.92 1.58 18.75
C PRO A 400 13.14 0.84 19.29
N ASN A 401 13.05 0.20 20.46
CA ASN A 401 14.16 -0.44 21.17
C ASN A 401 13.93 -1.95 21.35
N HIS A 402 13.22 -2.57 20.41
CA HIS A 402 12.86 -3.99 20.45
C HIS A 402 13.42 -4.75 19.24
N PRO A 403 14.74 -5.04 19.21
CA PRO A 403 15.31 -5.78 18.10
C PRO A 403 14.81 -7.23 18.10
N TYR A 404 14.38 -7.71 16.94
CA TYR A 404 13.90 -9.08 16.77
C TYR A 404 14.18 -9.60 15.36
N THR A 405 14.25 -10.91 15.19
CA THR A 405 14.34 -11.55 13.88
C THR A 405 12.96 -11.97 13.41
N LEU A 406 12.53 -11.50 12.24
CA LEU A 406 11.24 -11.85 11.67
C LEU A 406 11.17 -13.34 11.35
N LYS A 407 10.18 -14.02 11.90
CA LYS A 407 9.97 -15.46 11.68
C LYS A 407 8.68 -15.70 10.90
N ALA A 408 8.70 -16.74 10.06
CA ALA A 408 7.56 -17.09 9.23
C ALA A 408 6.31 -17.37 10.07
N GLU A 409 6.44 -18.04 11.22
CA GLU A 409 5.33 -18.37 12.10
C GLU A 409 4.58 -17.16 12.67
N GLU A 410 5.22 -16.00 12.75
CA GLU A 410 4.64 -14.74 13.22
C GLU A 410 3.84 -14.01 12.13
N LEU A 411 3.97 -14.41 10.86
CA LEU A 411 3.19 -13.85 9.77
C LEU A 411 1.74 -14.33 9.86
N LEU A 412 0.81 -13.40 9.74
CA LEU A 412 -0.64 -13.67 9.67
C LEU A 412 -1.15 -13.87 8.24
N TYR A 413 -0.26 -13.84 7.24
CA TYR A 413 -0.56 -14.19 5.86
C TYR A 413 -1.15 -15.60 5.77
N ARG A 414 -2.02 -15.81 4.79
CA ARG A 414 -2.58 -17.12 4.44
C ARG A 414 -1.48 -18.13 4.16
N HIS A 415 -0.48 -17.71 3.37
CA HIS A 415 0.73 -18.46 3.09
C HIS A 415 1.91 -17.72 3.72
N LYS A 416 2.60 -18.35 4.68
CA LYS A 416 3.61 -17.72 5.53
C LYS A 416 5.00 -17.65 4.87
N HIS A 417 5.05 -17.16 3.64
CA HIS A 417 6.27 -16.90 2.89
C HIS A 417 6.43 -15.41 2.63
N SER A 418 7.65 -14.91 2.81
CA SER A 418 8.02 -13.52 2.63
C SER A 418 9.53 -13.46 2.40
N PRO A 419 10.03 -12.58 1.50
CA PRO A 419 11.46 -12.40 1.31
C PRO A 419 12.16 -11.79 2.55
N TYR A 420 11.40 -11.26 3.51
CA TYR A 420 11.93 -10.61 4.71
C TYR A 420 12.12 -11.57 5.89
N THR A 421 11.64 -12.81 5.80
CA THR A 421 11.80 -13.81 6.85
C THR A 421 13.30 -14.05 7.11
N GLY A 422 13.71 -13.99 8.38
CA GLY A 422 15.10 -14.10 8.79
C GLY A 422 15.84 -12.77 8.91
N MET A 423 15.25 -11.65 8.48
CA MET A 423 15.81 -10.32 8.73
C MET A 423 15.67 -9.93 10.20
N THR A 424 16.70 -9.26 10.74
CA THR A 424 16.64 -8.65 12.08
C THR A 424 16.25 -7.18 11.97
N LEU A 425 15.10 -6.83 12.54
CA LEU A 425 14.57 -5.47 12.60
C LEU A 425 14.90 -4.85 13.96
N SER A 426 15.01 -3.52 14.03
CA SER A 426 15.38 -2.79 15.25
C SER A 426 14.20 -2.42 16.15
N CYS A 427 12.98 -2.55 15.63
CA CYS A 427 11.76 -2.09 16.28
C CYS A 427 10.66 -3.15 16.15
N ARG A 428 9.59 -2.99 16.93
CA ARG A 428 8.42 -3.87 16.89
C ARG A 428 7.14 -3.08 17.10
N VAL A 429 6.11 -3.35 16.30
CA VAL A 429 4.75 -2.88 16.52
C VAL A 429 4.21 -3.56 17.78
N LYS A 430 3.95 -2.76 18.82
CA LYS A 430 3.46 -3.23 20.10
C LYS A 430 1.95 -3.39 20.10
N ALA A 431 1.26 -2.41 19.52
CA ALA A 431 -0.19 -2.43 19.41
C ALA A 431 -0.66 -1.56 18.24
N THR A 432 -1.81 -1.94 17.68
CA THR A 432 -2.52 -1.19 16.65
C THR A 432 -3.92 -0.91 17.14
N LEU A 433 -4.33 0.35 17.01
CA LEU A 433 -5.66 0.82 17.38
C LEU A 433 -6.38 1.28 16.12
N SER A 434 -7.61 0.82 15.92
CA SER A 434 -8.52 1.33 14.90
C SER A 434 -9.72 1.96 15.59
N ARG A 435 -9.98 3.25 15.30
CA ARG A 435 -11.06 4.03 15.91
C ARG A 435 -11.11 3.87 17.44
N GLY A 436 -9.95 3.93 18.09
CA GLY A 436 -9.80 3.82 19.54
C GLY A 436 -9.87 2.40 20.12
N ALA A 437 -10.28 1.41 19.33
CA ALA A 437 -10.28 0.01 19.74
C ALA A 437 -8.92 -0.63 19.46
N VAL A 438 -8.37 -1.37 20.44
CA VAL A 438 -7.13 -2.13 20.24
C VAL A 438 -7.46 -3.36 19.39
N VAL A 439 -7.03 -3.36 18.13
CA VAL A 439 -7.30 -4.44 17.16
C VAL A 439 -6.20 -5.50 17.16
N TYR A 440 -4.97 -5.14 17.55
CA TYR A 440 -3.82 -6.04 17.62
C TYR A 440 -2.89 -5.68 18.78
N THR A 441 -2.27 -6.68 19.41
CA THR A 441 -1.06 -6.51 20.22
C THR A 441 -0.01 -7.57 19.93
N ALA A 442 1.26 -7.25 20.14
CA ALA A 442 2.36 -8.21 19.96
C ALA A 442 2.22 -9.45 20.87
N GLU A 443 1.60 -9.30 22.05
CA GLU A 443 1.41 -10.39 23.02
C GLU A 443 0.23 -11.30 22.69
N ALA A 444 -0.90 -10.71 22.29
CA ALA A 444 -2.17 -11.42 22.15
C ALA A 444 -2.52 -11.73 20.69
N GLY A 445 -1.78 -11.17 19.74
CA GLY A 445 -2.12 -11.23 18.32
C GLY A 445 -3.32 -10.35 18.00
N LEU A 446 -4.15 -10.82 17.06
CA LEU A 446 -5.36 -10.13 16.63
C LEU A 446 -6.47 -10.25 17.68
N LEU A 447 -7.09 -9.13 18.04
CA LEU A 447 -8.14 -9.04 19.06
C LEU A 447 -9.53 -8.79 18.46
N ILE A 448 -9.58 -8.12 17.32
CA ILE A 448 -10.82 -7.80 16.58
C ILE A 448 -10.57 -8.13 15.11
N GLU A 449 -11.39 -9.02 14.54
CA GLU A 449 -11.18 -9.54 13.19
C GLU A 449 -12.11 -8.93 12.13
N ASP A 450 -13.16 -8.23 12.58
CA ASP A 450 -14.31 -7.81 11.78
C ASP A 450 -14.74 -6.35 12.05
N GLY A 451 -13.87 -5.56 12.68
CA GLY A 451 -14.14 -4.17 13.08
C GLY A 451 -13.97 -3.12 11.96
N GLY A 452 -13.49 -3.52 10.79
CA GLY A 452 -13.21 -2.65 9.66
C GLY A 452 -14.44 -2.23 8.87
N GLU A 453 -14.49 -0.96 8.48
CA GLU A 453 -15.57 -0.39 7.66
C GLU A 453 -15.08 -0.01 6.27
N TRP A 454 -15.95 -0.20 5.26
CA TRP A 454 -15.71 0.33 3.91
C TRP A 454 -15.92 1.85 3.93
N LEU A 455 -14.85 2.60 3.69
CA LEU A 455 -14.88 4.05 3.57
C LEU A 455 -15.10 4.44 2.12
N ARG A 456 -16.28 4.97 1.81
CA ARG A 456 -16.57 5.48 0.47
C ARG A 456 -16.12 6.92 0.37
N VAL A 457 -15.27 7.22 -0.60
CA VAL A 457 -14.67 8.57 -0.75
C VAL A 457 -15.73 9.64 -1.06
N ASN A 458 -16.91 9.25 -1.54
CA ASN A 458 -18.03 10.16 -1.83
C ASN A 458 -19.08 10.27 -0.71
N GLU A 459 -18.95 9.57 0.41
CA GLU A 459 -19.91 9.68 1.52
C GLU A 459 -19.82 11.06 2.19
N GLY A 460 -20.84 11.88 2.00
CA GLY A 460 -20.96 13.23 2.60
C GLY A 460 -20.72 14.40 1.64
N GLN A 461 -20.35 14.14 0.38
CA GLN A 461 -20.39 15.18 -0.66
C GLN A 461 -21.79 15.23 -1.29
N PRO A 462 -22.43 16.41 -1.41
CA PRO A 462 -23.70 16.51 -2.12
C PRO A 462 -23.47 16.05 -3.57
N ALA A 463 -24.37 15.19 -4.07
CA ALA A 463 -24.38 14.82 -5.49
C ALA A 463 -24.42 16.12 -6.32
N GLN A 464 -23.41 16.30 -7.18
CA GLN A 464 -23.35 17.44 -8.09
C GLN A 464 -24.45 17.38 -9.15
#